data_AF-A0A352QT21-F1
#
_entry.id   AF-A0A352QT21-F1
#
_cell.length_a   1.000
_cell.length_b   1.000
_cell.length_c   1.000
_cell.angle_alpha   90.00
_cell.angle_beta   90.00
_cell.angle_gamma   90.00
#
_symmetry.space_group_name_H-M   'P 1'
#
loop_
_entity.id
_entity.type
_entity.pdbx_description
1 polymer ?
#
loop_
_entity_poly.entity_id
_entity_poly.type
_entity_poly.pdbx_seq_one_letter_code
_entity_poly.pdbx_strand_id
1 'polypeptide(L)'
;MGHTRPVTASAHYPGHLRPAPVPRARTVLPLLLALLAACSSSPERPAATAAAPRAVQVVDVAPDDPLRANDVLMRALGLVGTPYRWGGNTPDGGFDCSGLVGYVFLDAAKVYLPRTTREIARVEARTPPRDRLAPGDLVLFGDRGAIFHVGIYVG
;
A
#
# COMPACT_ATOMS: atom_id res chain seq x y z
N MET A 1 -53.21 87.93 35.38
CA MET A 1 -53.48 86.97 36.47
C MET A 1 -53.25 85.59 35.90
N GLY A 2 -52.25 84.82 36.27
CA GLY A 2 -51.75 84.56 37.61
C GLY A 2 -51.74 83.04 37.77
N HIS A 3 -50.57 82.42 37.79
CA HIS A 3 -50.16 81.45 38.82
C HIS A 3 -48.88 80.73 38.40
N THR A 4 -47.95 80.78 39.34
CA THR A 4 -46.59 80.29 39.33
C THR A 4 -46.53 78.86 39.88
N ARG A 5 -45.71 78.01 39.21
CA ARG A 5 -44.84 76.93 39.76
C ARG A 5 -45.53 75.67 40.36
N PRO A 6 -44.89 74.47 40.35
CA PRO A 6 -43.48 74.28 40.64
C PRO A 6 -42.67 73.30 39.77
N VAL A 7 -41.36 73.44 40.00
CA VAL A 7 -40.22 72.64 39.54
C VAL A 7 -40.15 71.35 40.36
N THR A 8 -39.96 70.21 39.71
CA THR A 8 -39.44 68.96 40.29
C THR A 8 -38.22 68.56 39.45
N ALA A 9 -37.02 68.72 40.01
CA ALA A 9 -36.27 67.73 40.80
C ALA A 9 -35.38 66.85 39.90
N SER A 10 -34.08 67.02 40.12
CA SER A 10 -32.95 66.37 39.46
C SER A 10 -33.00 64.85 39.48
N ALA A 11 -32.72 64.23 38.33
CA ALA A 11 -32.16 62.89 38.25
C ALA A 11 -30.71 63.04 37.74
N HIS A 12 -29.72 63.01 38.62
CA HIS A 12 -28.90 61.82 38.89
C HIS A 12 -28.38 61.16 37.60
N TYR A 13 -27.20 61.60 37.19
CA TYR A 13 -26.35 60.86 36.25
C TYR A 13 -25.43 59.96 37.09
N PRO A 14 -25.53 58.63 37.03
CA PRO A 14 -24.37 57.79 37.27
C PRO A 14 -23.59 57.66 35.96
N GLY A 15 -22.26 57.47 36.08
CA GLY A 15 -21.41 56.99 34.99
C GLY A 15 -21.99 55.71 34.36
N HIS A 16 -21.41 55.11 33.33
CA HIS A 16 -20.03 54.65 33.22
C HIS A 16 -19.81 54.33 31.74
N LEU A 17 -18.70 54.77 31.13
CA LEU A 17 -18.33 54.29 29.80
C LEU A 17 -18.01 52.79 29.88
N ARG A 18 -18.73 51.98 29.09
CA ARG A 18 -18.47 50.54 28.95
C ARG A 18 -17.30 50.32 27.99
N PRO A 19 -16.30 49.48 28.31
CA PRO A 19 -15.28 49.08 27.35
C PRO A 19 -15.85 48.14 26.28
N ALA A 20 -15.38 48.30 25.04
CA ALA A 20 -15.74 47.44 23.91
C ALA A 20 -15.24 45.99 24.09
N PRO A 21 -15.96 44.98 23.56
CA PRO A 21 -15.58 43.59 23.72
C PRO A 21 -14.38 43.24 22.84
N VAL A 22 -13.28 42.83 23.46
CA VAL A 22 -12.16 42.15 22.79
C VAL A 22 -12.57 40.69 22.54
N PRO A 23 -12.49 40.17 21.30
CA PRO A 23 -12.81 38.78 21.03
C PRO A 23 -11.81 37.87 21.76
N ARG A 24 -12.36 36.99 22.61
CA ARG A 24 -11.59 36.03 23.41
C ARG A 24 -10.95 34.99 22.49
N ALA A 25 -9.66 35.13 22.21
CA ALA A 25 -8.82 34.16 21.50
C ALA A 25 -8.66 32.78 22.20
N ARG A 26 -9.51 32.46 23.19
CA ARG A 26 -9.46 31.22 23.99
C ARG A 26 -10.11 30.02 23.30
N THR A 27 -10.89 30.23 22.24
CA THR A 27 -11.60 29.14 21.54
C THR A 27 -10.87 28.61 20.31
N VAL A 28 -9.82 29.28 19.83
CA VAL A 28 -9.07 28.86 18.63
C VAL A 28 -8.08 27.72 18.93
N LEU A 29 -7.48 27.73 20.12
CA LEU A 29 -6.48 26.74 20.53
C LEU A 29 -6.99 25.28 20.65
N PRO A 30 -8.16 24.99 21.27
CA PRO A 30 -8.64 23.60 21.35
C PRO A 30 -9.09 23.04 20.00
N LEU A 31 -9.57 23.90 19.08
CA LEU A 31 -9.97 23.50 17.74
C LEU A 31 -8.75 23.11 16.86
N LEU A 32 -7.64 23.85 17.01
CA LEU A 32 -6.40 23.55 16.29
C LEU A 32 -5.75 22.23 16.75
N LEU A 33 -5.80 21.94 18.05
CA LEU A 33 -5.31 20.67 18.63
C LEU A 33 -6.13 19.46 18.16
N ALA A 34 -7.46 19.62 18.01
CA ALA A 34 -8.32 18.55 17.48
C ALA A 34 -8.04 18.25 16.00
N LEU A 35 -7.71 19.25 15.18
CA LEU A 35 -7.35 19.08 13.78
C LEU A 35 -6.00 18.35 13.58
N LEU A 36 -5.03 18.58 14.47
CA LEU A 36 -3.72 17.89 14.43
C LEU A 36 -3.81 16.41 14.81
N ALA A 37 -4.72 16.03 15.71
CA ALA A 37 -4.91 14.63 16.11
C ALA A 37 -5.54 13.75 15.01
N ALA A 38 -6.27 14.35 14.07
CA ALA A 38 -6.97 13.63 13.00
C ALA A 38 -6.03 13.03 11.93
N CYS A 39 -4.75 13.44 11.89
CA CYS A 39 -3.76 12.90 10.94
C CYS A 39 -3.00 11.67 11.49
N SER A 40 -3.23 11.29 12.75
CA SER A 40 -2.54 10.15 13.40
C SER A 40 -3.30 8.83 13.30
N SER A 41 -4.52 8.82 12.77
CA SER A 41 -5.32 7.60 12.65
C SER A 41 -4.77 6.74 11.51
N SER A 42 -3.97 5.74 11.87
CA SER A 42 -3.61 4.66 10.95
C SER A 42 -4.87 3.84 10.66
N PRO A 43 -5.24 3.60 9.39
CA PRO A 43 -6.36 2.72 9.10
C PRO A 43 -6.00 1.31 9.56
N GLU A 44 -6.78 0.75 10.48
CA GLU A 44 -6.70 -0.66 10.83
C GLU A 44 -6.97 -1.49 9.57
N ARG A 45 -5.91 -2.13 9.06
CA ARG A 45 -6.01 -3.12 8.00
C ARG A 45 -6.94 -4.22 8.53
N PRO A 46 -8.11 -4.47 7.91
CA PRO A 46 -8.92 -5.61 8.27
C PRO A 46 -8.02 -6.84 8.19
N ALA A 47 -7.94 -7.60 9.28
CA ALA A 47 -7.24 -8.87 9.27
C ALA A 47 -7.85 -9.69 8.13
N ALA A 48 -7.09 -9.88 7.06
CA ALA A 48 -7.49 -10.76 5.98
C ALA A 48 -7.72 -12.12 6.64
N THR A 49 -8.97 -12.53 6.72
CA THR A 49 -9.34 -13.88 7.14
C THR A 49 -8.50 -14.81 6.27
N ALA A 50 -7.54 -15.51 6.89
CA ALA A 50 -6.66 -16.42 6.18
C ALA A 50 -7.54 -17.48 5.53
N ALA A 51 -7.85 -17.29 4.25
CA ALA A 51 -8.49 -18.31 3.44
C ALA A 51 -7.62 -19.56 3.58
N ALA A 52 -8.24 -20.69 3.93
CA ALA A 52 -7.57 -21.98 4.00
C ALA A 52 -6.72 -22.16 2.73
N PRO A 53 -5.48 -22.68 2.84
CA PRO A 53 -4.62 -22.83 1.68
C PRO A 53 -5.37 -23.70 0.67
N ARG A 54 -5.84 -23.06 -0.40
CA ARG A 54 -6.30 -23.77 -1.59
C ARG A 54 -5.13 -24.63 -1.96
N ALA A 55 -5.32 -25.96 -2.04
CA ALA A 55 -4.28 -26.88 -2.44
C ALA A 55 -3.67 -26.31 -3.73
N VAL A 56 -2.45 -25.78 -3.59
CA VAL A 56 -1.72 -25.21 -4.71
C VAL A 56 -1.38 -26.42 -5.54
N GLN A 57 -2.13 -26.62 -6.61
CA GLN A 57 -1.78 -27.54 -7.67
C GLN A 57 -0.52 -26.94 -8.31
N VAL A 58 0.65 -27.26 -7.76
CA VAL A 58 1.92 -27.05 -8.45
C VAL A 58 1.86 -28.02 -9.62
N VAL A 59 1.34 -27.54 -10.74
CA VAL A 59 1.47 -28.24 -12.02
C VAL A 59 2.96 -28.38 -12.23
N ASP A 60 3.45 -29.61 -12.39
CA ASP A 60 4.85 -29.89 -12.70
C ASP A 60 5.31 -28.92 -13.79
N VAL A 61 6.15 -27.97 -13.38
CA VAL A 61 6.70 -26.95 -14.28
C VAL A 61 7.86 -27.63 -15.00
N ALA A 62 7.55 -28.63 -15.82
CA ALA A 62 8.50 -29.19 -16.74
C ALA A 62 8.87 -28.06 -17.72
N PRO A 63 10.10 -27.49 -17.66
CA PRO A 63 10.53 -26.42 -18.57
C PRO A 63 10.80 -26.96 -19.99
N ASP A 64 10.53 -28.25 -20.20
CA ASP A 64 10.83 -29.03 -21.41
C ASP A 64 10.02 -28.56 -22.62
N ASP A 65 9.00 -27.72 -22.41
CA ASP A 65 8.19 -27.12 -23.47
C ASP A 65 8.72 -25.72 -23.83
N PRO A 66 9.54 -25.58 -24.89
CA PRO A 66 10.13 -24.30 -25.28
C PRO A 66 9.08 -23.27 -25.70
N LEU A 67 7.87 -23.68 -26.11
CA LEU A 67 6.80 -22.74 -26.45
C LEU A 67 6.27 -22.06 -25.17
N ARG A 68 6.03 -22.84 -24.12
CA ARG A 68 5.61 -22.29 -22.81
C ARG A 68 6.67 -21.38 -22.21
N ALA A 69 7.94 -21.75 -22.31
CA ALA A 69 9.04 -20.90 -21.87
C ALA A 69 9.04 -19.56 -22.63
N ASN A 70 8.87 -19.59 -23.95
CA ASN A 70 8.78 -18.38 -24.76
C ASN A 70 7.57 -17.50 -24.37
N ASP A 71 6.41 -18.09 -24.10
CA ASP A 71 5.22 -17.35 -23.66
C ASP A 71 5.45 -16.64 -22.32
N VAL A 72 6.11 -17.31 -21.37
CA VAL A 72 6.53 -16.72 -20.09
C VAL A 72 7.44 -15.53 -20.33
N LEU A 73 8.43 -15.66 -21.21
CA LEU A 73 9.38 -14.59 -21.51
C LEU A 73 8.71 -13.41 -22.20
N MET A 74 7.91 -13.65 -23.23
CA MET A 74 7.18 -12.60 -23.93
C MET A 74 6.24 -11.85 -22.99
N ARG A 75 5.59 -12.56 -22.07
CA ARG A 75 4.74 -11.95 -21.06
C ARG A 75 5.54 -11.13 -20.04
N ALA A 76 6.69 -11.63 -19.58
CA ALA A 76 7.57 -10.87 -18.69
C ALA A 76 8.12 -9.61 -19.37
N LEU A 77 8.56 -9.72 -20.62
CA LEU A 77 9.10 -8.60 -21.41
C LEU A 77 8.04 -7.53 -21.68
N GLY A 78 6.78 -7.92 -21.89
CA GLY A 78 5.67 -6.98 -22.04
C GLY A 78 5.37 -6.15 -20.77
N LEU A 79 5.91 -6.53 -19.62
CA LEU A 79 5.76 -5.82 -18.34
C LEU A 79 7.01 -4.99 -17.98
N VAL A 80 8.01 -4.92 -18.87
CA VAL A 80 9.17 -4.04 -18.69
C VAL A 80 8.71 -2.59 -18.58
N GLY A 81 9.20 -1.89 -17.56
CA GLY A 81 8.79 -0.52 -17.24
C GLY A 81 7.69 -0.43 -16.17
N THR A 82 7.02 -1.53 -15.82
CA THR A 82 6.11 -1.53 -14.66
C THR A 82 6.90 -1.25 -13.36
N PRO A 83 6.48 -0.29 -12.52
CA PRO A 83 7.24 0.08 -11.33
C PRO A 83 7.40 -1.05 -10.31
N TYR A 84 8.55 -1.09 -9.65
CA TYR A 84 8.73 -1.96 -8.48
C TYR A 84 7.91 -1.45 -7.30
N ARG A 85 7.11 -2.32 -6.69
CA ARG A 85 6.31 -2.05 -5.49
C ARG A 85 6.37 -3.24 -4.56
N TRP A 86 6.83 -3.03 -3.33
CA TRP A 86 6.85 -4.07 -2.31
C TRP A 86 5.44 -4.60 -2.04
N GLY A 87 5.23 -5.91 -2.17
CA GLY A 87 3.91 -6.52 -2.08
C GLY A 87 3.09 -6.46 -3.39
N GLY A 88 3.58 -5.74 -4.40
CA GLY A 88 2.91 -5.58 -5.70
C GLY A 88 2.84 -6.87 -6.51
N ASN A 89 1.71 -7.08 -7.18
CA ASN A 89 1.42 -8.30 -7.94
C ASN A 89 0.44 -8.06 -9.12
N THR A 90 0.32 -6.82 -9.60
CA THR A 90 -0.54 -6.47 -10.73
C THR A 90 0.13 -5.47 -11.68
N PRO A 91 -0.22 -5.46 -12.98
CA PRO A 91 0.36 -4.50 -13.93
C PRO A 91 0.12 -3.04 -13.53
N ASP A 92 -1.10 -2.71 -13.10
CA ASP A 92 -1.47 -1.34 -12.74
C ASP A 92 -0.88 -0.90 -11.40
N GLY A 93 -0.77 -1.83 -10.44
CA GLY A 93 -0.31 -1.58 -9.09
C GLY A 93 1.20 -1.68 -8.91
N GLY A 94 1.93 -2.18 -9.92
CA GLY A 94 3.34 -2.51 -9.82
C GLY A 94 3.60 -3.92 -9.29
N PHE A 95 4.86 -4.34 -9.38
CA PHE A 95 5.28 -5.69 -8.98
C PHE A 95 6.44 -5.65 -7.98
N ASP A 96 6.47 -6.62 -7.06
CA ASP A 96 7.76 -7.07 -6.51
C ASP A 96 8.29 -8.29 -7.28
N CYS A 97 9.47 -8.78 -6.91
CA CYS A 97 10.13 -9.88 -7.62
C CYS A 97 9.27 -11.14 -7.75
N SER A 98 8.69 -11.60 -6.64
CA SER A 98 7.86 -12.82 -6.62
C SER A 98 6.45 -12.56 -7.15
N GLY A 99 5.94 -11.33 -7.02
CA GLY A 99 4.68 -10.90 -7.62
C GLY A 99 4.72 -10.90 -9.14
N LEU A 100 5.81 -10.42 -9.76
CA LEU A 100 6.00 -10.49 -11.21
C LEU A 100 6.05 -11.95 -11.68
N VAL A 101 6.90 -12.76 -11.05
CA VAL A 101 7.08 -14.17 -11.39
C VAL A 101 5.75 -14.93 -11.29
N GLY A 102 5.05 -14.81 -10.16
CA GLY A 102 3.76 -15.45 -9.98
C GLY A 102 2.72 -15.01 -11.02
N TYR A 103 2.67 -13.72 -11.35
CA TYR A 103 1.74 -13.18 -12.34
C TYR A 103 2.03 -13.71 -13.75
N VAL A 104 3.29 -13.72 -14.17
CA VAL A 104 3.71 -14.18 -15.49
C VAL A 104 3.44 -15.68 -15.66
N PHE A 105 3.86 -16.50 -14.69
CA PHE A 105 3.69 -17.95 -14.76
C PHE A 105 2.23 -18.38 -14.72
N LEU A 106 1.40 -17.71 -13.91
CA LEU A 106 -0.03 -17.99 -13.86
C LEU A 106 -0.72 -17.65 -15.18
N ASP A 107 -0.33 -16.56 -15.82
CA ASP A 107 -1.01 -16.10 -17.02
C ASP A 107 -0.56 -16.85 -18.27
N ALA A 108 0.75 -16.98 -18.48
CA ALA A 108 1.34 -17.56 -19.68
C ALA A 108 1.37 -19.09 -19.62
N ALA A 109 1.74 -19.67 -18.47
CA ALA A 109 1.93 -21.12 -18.33
C ALA A 109 0.81 -21.82 -17.54
N LYS A 110 -0.14 -21.07 -16.97
CA LYS A 110 -1.17 -21.59 -16.03
C LYS A 110 -0.58 -22.31 -14.82
N VAL A 111 0.63 -21.91 -14.42
CA VAL A 111 1.34 -22.43 -13.26
C VAL A 111 1.10 -21.49 -12.09
N TYR A 112 0.59 -22.04 -11.00
CA TYR A 112 0.51 -21.29 -9.75
C TYR A 112 1.84 -21.40 -9.00
N LEU A 113 2.43 -20.26 -8.65
CA LEU A 113 3.59 -20.19 -7.78
C LEU A 113 3.21 -19.58 -6.42
N PRO A 114 3.82 -20.04 -5.32
CA PRO A 114 3.67 -19.39 -4.02
C PRO A 114 4.01 -17.90 -4.07
N ARG A 115 3.37 -17.13 -3.19
CA ARG A 115 3.48 -15.66 -3.24
C ARG A 115 4.87 -15.16 -2.88
N THR A 116 5.60 -15.86 -2.00
CA THR A 116 6.88 -15.38 -1.49
C THR A 116 8.05 -16.15 -2.08
N THR A 117 9.18 -15.46 -2.26
CA THR A 117 10.42 -16.08 -2.75
C THR A 117 10.88 -17.26 -1.90
N ARG A 118 10.67 -17.21 -0.58
CA ARG A 118 11.02 -18.31 0.34
C ARG A 118 10.19 -19.56 0.11
N GLU A 119 8.92 -19.39 -0.24
CA GLU A 119 8.04 -20.52 -0.56
C GLU A 119 8.32 -21.05 -1.96
N ILE A 120 8.56 -20.18 -2.94
CA ILE A 120 9.00 -20.57 -4.29
C ILE A 120 10.25 -21.45 -4.20
N ALA A 121 11.23 -21.08 -3.37
CA ALA A 121 12.46 -21.85 -3.16
C ALA A 121 12.25 -23.24 -2.54
N ARG A 122 11.07 -23.52 -1.99
CA ARG A 122 10.70 -24.82 -1.39
C ARG A 122 9.82 -25.66 -2.32
N VAL A 123 9.41 -25.13 -3.46
CA VAL A 123 8.68 -25.90 -4.46
C VAL A 123 9.62 -26.97 -5.01
N GLU A 124 9.15 -28.21 -5.01
CA GLU A 124 9.87 -29.31 -5.63
C GLU A 124 9.84 -29.09 -7.15
N ALA A 125 11.03 -28.93 -7.74
CA ALA A 125 11.21 -28.69 -9.16
C ALA A 125 12.58 -29.19 -9.60
N ARG A 126 12.73 -29.45 -10.90
CA ARG A 126 14.02 -29.73 -11.51
C ARG A 126 14.99 -28.56 -11.25
N THR A 127 16.16 -28.86 -10.71
CA THR A 127 17.23 -27.87 -10.50
C THR A 127 18.35 -28.13 -11.51
N PRO A 128 18.34 -27.48 -12.68
CA PRO A 128 19.41 -27.64 -13.66
C PRO A 128 20.75 -27.10 -13.12
N PRO A 129 21.88 -27.68 -13.52
CA PRO A 129 23.18 -27.08 -13.25
C PRO A 129 23.32 -25.75 -14.02
N ARG A 130 24.21 -24.88 -13.55
CA ARG A 130 24.33 -23.50 -14.06
C ARG A 130 24.66 -23.40 -15.55
N ASP A 131 25.36 -24.38 -16.09
CA ASP A 131 25.73 -24.50 -17.51
C ASP A 131 24.59 -25.05 -18.39
N ARG A 132 23.45 -25.39 -17.80
CA ARG A 132 22.26 -25.93 -18.48
C ARG A 132 20.98 -25.17 -18.14
N LEU A 133 21.09 -23.89 -17.80
CA LEU A 133 19.94 -23.01 -17.65
C LEU A 133 19.24 -22.86 -19.01
N ALA A 134 17.93 -22.99 -18.99
CA ALA A 134 17.06 -22.73 -20.13
C ALA A 134 16.30 -21.42 -19.92
N PRO A 135 15.99 -20.67 -20.99
CA PRO A 135 15.10 -19.52 -20.91
C PRO A 135 13.78 -19.91 -20.23
N GLY A 136 13.30 -19.08 -19.30
CA GLY A 136 12.14 -19.37 -18.46
C GLY A 136 12.48 -19.99 -17.10
N ASP A 137 13.70 -20.48 -16.88
CA ASP A 137 14.12 -20.98 -15.57
C ASP A 137 14.10 -19.87 -14.51
N LEU A 138 13.74 -20.21 -13.26
CA LEU A 138 13.80 -19.27 -12.15
C LEU A 138 15.19 -19.25 -11.52
N VAL A 139 15.75 -18.05 -11.41
CA VAL A 139 17.04 -17.82 -10.73
C VAL A 139 16.76 -17.23 -9.36
N LEU A 140 17.13 -17.97 -8.32
CA LEU A 140 16.94 -17.58 -6.92
C LEU A 140 18.23 -16.97 -6.36
N PHE A 141 18.13 -15.78 -5.75
CA PHE A 141 19.25 -15.10 -5.11
C PHE A 141 19.06 -15.08 -3.60
N GLY A 142 20.14 -15.37 -2.88
CA GLY A 142 20.14 -15.46 -1.43
C GLY A 142 21.51 -15.25 -0.81
N ASP A 143 21.52 -15.09 0.51
CA ASP A 143 22.73 -15.05 1.34
C ASP A 143 22.50 -15.88 2.61
N ARG A 144 23.55 -16.54 3.11
CA ARG A 144 23.54 -17.31 4.37
C ARG A 144 22.33 -18.25 4.55
N GLY A 145 21.91 -18.92 3.47
CA GLY A 145 20.79 -19.86 3.47
C GLY A 145 19.39 -19.21 3.41
N ALA A 146 19.30 -17.89 3.24
CA ALA A 146 18.04 -17.19 3.06
C ALA A 146 17.91 -16.65 1.63
N ILE A 147 16.86 -17.05 0.92
CA ILE A 147 16.51 -16.51 -0.38
C ILE A 147 15.72 -15.20 -0.20
N PHE A 148 16.13 -14.14 -0.90
CA PHE A 148 15.50 -12.82 -0.81
C PHE A 148 15.06 -12.25 -2.16
N HIS A 149 15.47 -12.84 -3.28
CA HIS A 149 15.08 -12.37 -4.62
C HIS A 149 14.94 -13.52 -5.61
N VAL A 150 14.15 -13.30 -6.66
CA VAL A 150 13.94 -14.24 -7.77
C VAL A 150 13.87 -13.46 -9.09
N GLY A 151 14.45 -14.04 -10.13
CA GLY A 151 14.32 -13.57 -11.51
C GLY A 151 13.95 -14.70 -12.47
N ILE A 152 13.57 -14.33 -13.69
CA ILE A 152 13.33 -15.26 -14.81
C ILE A 152 14.57 -15.19 -15.72
N TYR A 153 15.19 -16.33 -16.00
CA TYR A 153 16.33 -16.42 -16.91
C TYR A 153 15.88 -16.19 -18.35
N VAL A 154 16.54 -15.29 -19.08
CA VAL A 154 16.13 -14.89 -20.45
C VAL A 154 17.05 -15.44 -21.55
N GLY A 155 18.17 -16.08 -21.20
CA GLY A 155 19.21 -16.50 -22.13
C GLY A 155 20.58 -15.95 -21.78
#